data_AF-A0A452Y3Q6-F1
#
_entry.id   AF-A0A452Y3Q6-F1
#
_cell.length_a   1.000
_cell.length_b   1.000
_cell.length_c   1.000
_cell.angle_alpha   90.00
_cell.angle_beta   90.00
_cell.angle_gamma   90.00
#
_symmetry.space_group_name_H-M   'P 1'
#
loop_
_entity.id
_entity.type
_entity.pdbx_description
1 polymer ?
#
loop_
_entity_poly.entity_id
_entity_poly.type
_entity_poly.pdbx_seq_one_letter_code
_entity_poly.pdbx_strand_id
1 'polypeptide(L)'
;KFLLKPKDAETPCIIEEGPTRLLTGGMLEGDVRLANFRLNGDDELLEFRVFNKADIVSPLDLAASWRVYKENFQPSKVRGIPDISINEAPTHATE
;
A
#
# COMPACT_ATOMS: atom_id res chain seq x y z
N LYS A 1 -3.35 8.79 3.27
CA LYS A 1 -3.49 10.08 2.53
C LYS A 1 -3.02 9.86 1.11
N PHE A 2 -3.69 10.45 0.13
CA PHE A 2 -3.18 10.48 -1.25
C PHE A 2 -2.20 11.64 -1.46
N LEU A 3 -1.33 11.48 -2.45
CA LEU A 3 -0.37 12.50 -2.88
C LEU A 3 -0.62 12.84 -4.34
N LEU A 4 -0.81 14.12 -4.62
CA LEU A 4 -0.85 14.63 -5.98
C LEU A 4 0.57 15.01 -6.38
N LYS A 5 1.17 14.20 -7.25
CA LYS A 5 2.52 14.42 -7.76
C LYS A 5 2.48 15.29 -9.01
N PRO A 6 3.15 16.45 -9.03
CA PRO A 6 3.30 17.26 -10.24
C PRO A 6 4.13 16.52 -11.29
N LYS A 7 3.94 16.86 -12.57
CA LYS A 7 4.69 16.23 -13.67
C LYS A 7 6.18 16.55 -13.62
N ASP A 8 6.51 17.76 -13.17
CA ASP A 8 7.87 18.19 -12.94
C ASP A 8 8.36 17.73 -11.55
N ALA A 9 9.59 17.21 -11.50
CA ALA A 9 10.12 16.55 -10.31
C ALA A 9 10.61 17.53 -9.23
N GLU A 10 10.87 18.79 -9.58
CA GLU A 10 11.34 19.81 -8.64
C GLU A 10 10.21 20.41 -7.79
N THR A 11 8.96 20.30 -8.24
CA THR A 11 7.81 20.81 -7.51
C THR A 11 7.38 19.82 -6.41
N PRO A 12 7.12 20.26 -5.17
CA PRO A 12 6.70 19.36 -4.09
C PRO A 12 5.32 18.74 -4.37
N CYS A 13 5.12 17.52 -3.87
CA CYS A 13 3.81 16.87 -3.90
C CYS A 13 2.81 17.61 -3.00
N ILE A 14 1.54 17.63 -3.42
CA ILE A 14 0.45 18.17 -2.62
C ILE A 14 -0.21 17.03 -1.86
N ILE A 15 -0.37 17.21 -0.55
CA ILE A 15 -0.99 16.23 0.34
C ILE A 15 -2.51 16.45 0.34
N GLU A 16 -3.26 15.36 0.27
CA GLU A 16 -4.71 15.37 0.38
C GLU A 16 -5.21 16.01 1.71
N GLU A 17 -6.23 16.86 1.62
CA GLU A 17 -6.87 17.48 2.78
C GLU A 17 -7.73 16.49 3.62
N GLY A 18 -8.09 16.87 4.85
CA GLY A 18 -8.97 16.09 5.74
C GLY A 18 -8.25 15.09 6.66
N PRO A 19 -8.91 14.01 7.12
CA PRO A 19 -8.31 12.98 7.97
C PRO A 19 -7.45 11.98 7.17
N THR A 20 -6.58 11.24 7.86
CA THR A 20 -5.88 10.10 7.26
C THR A 20 -6.85 8.95 7.05
N ARG A 21 -6.80 8.36 5.86
CA ARG A 21 -7.60 7.19 5.49
C ARG A 21 -7.01 5.91 6.07
N LEU A 22 -7.85 5.04 6.58
CA LEU A 22 -7.47 3.68 6.97
C LEU A 22 -7.69 2.72 5.79
N LEU A 23 -6.75 1.80 5.57
CA LEU A 23 -6.87 0.72 4.60
C LEU A 23 -6.78 -0.61 5.35
N THR A 24 -7.87 -1.35 5.42
CA THR A 24 -7.97 -2.61 6.17
C THR A 24 -8.51 -3.70 5.26
N GLY A 25 -7.77 -4.81 5.13
CA GLY A 25 -8.23 -5.97 4.34
C GLY A 25 -8.52 -5.64 2.87
N GLY A 26 -7.80 -4.69 2.28
CA GLY A 26 -8.04 -4.22 0.90
C GLY A 26 -9.18 -3.20 0.77
N MET A 27 -9.93 -2.93 1.83
CA MET A 27 -11.00 -1.92 1.85
C MET A 27 -10.48 -0.61 2.44
N LEU A 28 -10.67 0.48 1.69
CA LEU A 28 -10.41 1.83 2.20
C LEU A 28 -11.61 2.26 3.06
N GLU A 29 -11.37 2.60 4.32
CA GLU A 29 -12.41 2.98 5.27
C GLU A 29 -13.07 4.32 4.88
N GLY A 30 -14.40 4.38 5.01
CA GLY A 30 -15.24 5.50 4.63
C GLY A 30 -15.67 5.46 3.16
N ASP A 31 -16.96 5.73 2.89
CA ASP A 31 -17.50 5.85 1.52
C ASP A 31 -17.03 7.14 0.80
N VAL A 32 -16.01 7.82 1.35
CA VAL A 32 -15.44 9.04 0.76
C VAL A 32 -14.53 8.63 -0.39
N ARG A 33 -15.12 8.34 -1.54
CA ARG A 33 -14.42 8.06 -2.80
C ARG A 33 -13.80 9.29 -3.44
N LEU A 34 -13.73 10.44 -2.75
CA LEU A 34 -13.16 11.68 -3.28
C LEU A 34 -11.89 12.05 -2.51
N ALA A 35 -10.78 12.20 -3.21
CA ALA A 35 -9.55 12.77 -2.70
C ALA A 35 -9.49 14.25 -3.09
N ASN A 36 -9.24 15.10 -2.10
CA ASN A 36 -9.31 16.56 -2.25
C ASN A 36 -7.92 17.17 -2.07
N PHE A 37 -7.51 18.01 -3.02
CA PHE A 37 -6.22 18.68 -3.00
C PHE A 37 -6.42 20.18 -3.20
N ARG A 38 -5.91 20.97 -2.25
CA ARG A 38 -5.87 22.43 -2.38
C ARG A 38 -4.58 22.84 -3.09
N LEU A 39 -4.70 23.56 -4.20
CA LEU A 39 -3.55 24.08 -4.93
C LEU A 39 -3.04 25.36 -4.25
N ASN A 40 -1.72 25.57 -4.25
CA ASN A 40 -1.14 26.80 -3.72
C ASN A 40 -1.32 27.92 -4.75
N GLY A 41 -2.22 28.88 -4.48
CA GLY A 41 -2.31 30.13 -5.24
C GLY A 41 -3.72 30.65 -5.48
N ASP A 42 -4.71 29.76 -5.53
CA ASP A 42 -6.12 30.09 -5.69
C ASP A 42 -6.96 29.11 -4.86
N ASP A 43 -8.16 29.50 -4.43
CA ASP A 43 -9.16 28.67 -3.74
C ASP A 43 -9.64 27.44 -4.56
N GLU A 44 -8.86 27.02 -5.56
CA GLU A 44 -9.11 25.86 -6.38
C GLU A 44 -8.89 24.56 -5.60
N LEU A 45 -10.00 23.83 -5.43
CA LEU A 45 -10.04 22.49 -4.90
C LEU A 45 -10.11 21.50 -6.06
N LEU A 46 -9.11 20.62 -6.17
CA LEU A 46 -9.15 19.48 -7.07
C LEU A 46 -9.74 18.27 -6.37
N GLU A 47 -10.82 17.74 -6.94
CA GLU A 47 -11.48 16.53 -6.45
C GLU A 47 -11.26 15.37 -7.41
N PHE A 48 -10.68 14.28 -6.91
CA PHE A 48 -10.46 13.06 -7.68
C PHE A 48 -11.25 11.90 -7.12
N ARG A 49 -11.99 11.20 -8.00
CA ARG A 49 -12.59 9.92 -7.63
C ARG A 49 -11.51 8.85 -7.48
N VAL A 50 -11.50 8.20 -6.32
CA VAL A 50 -10.60 7.10 -5.99
C VAL A 50 -11.37 5.79 -6.07
N PHE A 51 -10.82 4.87 -6.83
CA PHE A 51 -11.28 3.49 -6.90
C PHE A 51 -10.19 2.59 -6.35
N ASN A 52 -10.52 1.83 -5.32
CA ASN A 52 -9.64 0.78 -4.82
C ASN A 52 -9.99 -0.52 -5.55
N LYS A 53 -9.02 -1.07 -6.27
CA LYS A 53 -9.08 -2.42 -6.81
C LYS A 53 -8.17 -3.31 -6.00
N ALA A 54 -8.75 -3.99 -5.02
CA ALA A 54 -8.09 -5.03 -4.25
C ALA A 54 -8.74 -6.37 -4.57
N ASP A 55 -7.95 -7.33 -5.01
CA ASP A 55 -8.39 -8.70 -5.18
C ASP A 55 -8.36 -9.38 -3.82
N ILE A 56 -9.53 -9.74 -3.30
CA ILE A 56 -9.63 -10.50 -2.04
C ILE A 56 -9.14 -11.91 -2.35
N VAL A 57 -7.96 -12.24 -1.85
CA VAL A 57 -7.44 -13.61 -1.91
C VAL A 57 -7.96 -14.40 -0.72
N SER A 58 -8.43 -15.62 -0.96
CA SER A 58 -8.81 -16.54 0.12
C SER A 58 -7.61 -16.77 1.04
N PRO A 59 -7.80 -16.94 2.37
CA PRO A 59 -6.71 -17.36 3.26
C PRO A 59 -6.04 -18.67 2.78
N LEU A 60 -6.80 -19.55 2.13
CA LEU A 60 -6.25 -20.78 1.54
C LEU A 60 -5.39 -20.48 0.32
N ASP A 61 -5.83 -19.61 -0.59
CA ASP A 61 -5.06 -19.21 -1.78
C ASP A 61 -3.81 -18.43 -1.37
N LEU A 62 -3.91 -17.62 -0.32
CA LEU A 62 -2.78 -16.93 0.28
C LEU A 62 -1.80 -17.92 0.95
N ALA A 63 -2.30 -18.93 1.66
CA ALA A 63 -1.45 -19.97 2.24
C ALA A 63 -0.83 -20.87 1.16
N ALA A 64 -1.54 -21.14 0.06
CA ALA A 64 -1.02 -21.86 -1.09
C ALA A 64 0.08 -21.04 -1.79
N SER A 65 -0.14 -19.74 -2.03
CA SER A 65 0.90 -18.87 -2.59
C SER A 65 2.12 -18.77 -1.69
N TRP A 66 1.93 -18.80 -0.36
CA TRP A 66 3.01 -18.86 0.62
C TRP A 66 3.80 -20.18 0.57
N ARG A 67 3.12 -21.33 0.48
CA ARG A 67 3.79 -22.63 0.32
C ARG A 67 4.55 -22.70 -1.00
N VAL A 68 3.94 -22.25 -2.09
CA VAL A 68 4.57 -22.16 -3.41
C VAL A 68 5.78 -21.23 -3.37
N TYR A 69 5.70 -20.07 -2.70
CA TYR A 69 6.84 -19.20 -2.49
C TYR A 69 7.99 -19.92 -1.76
N LYS A 70 7.71 -20.58 -0.63
CA LYS A 70 8.73 -21.32 0.12
C LYS A 70 9.38 -22.44 -0.70
N GLU A 71 8.59 -23.18 -1.48
CA GLU A 71 9.07 -24.28 -2.32
C GLU A 71 9.91 -23.80 -3.51
N ASN A 72 9.65 -22.59 -4.02
CA ASN A 72 10.37 -22.00 -5.16
C ASN A 72 11.42 -20.96 -4.74
N PHE A 73 11.58 -20.71 -3.44
CA PHE A 73 12.53 -19.73 -2.95
C PHE A 73 13.96 -20.24 -3.19
N GLN A 74 14.70 -19.52 -4.04
CA GLN A 74 16.12 -19.76 -4.25
C GLN A 74 16.92 -18.61 -3.64
N PRO A 75 17.77 -18.88 -2.63
CA PRO A 75 18.67 -17.89 -2.08
C PRO A 75 19.52 -17.24 -3.17
N SER A 76 19.74 -15.94 -3.07
CA SER A 76 20.60 -15.21 -3.99
C SER A 76 22.01 -15.80 -3.94
N LYS A 77 22.56 -16.09 -5.12
CA LYS A 77 23.96 -16.54 -5.27
C LYS A 77 24.94 -15.37 -5.23
N VAL A 78 24.46 -14.13 -5.14
CA VAL A 78 25.29 -12.93 -5.12
C VAL A 78 25.81 -12.68 -3.70
N ARG A 79 27.14 -12.76 -3.51
CA ARG A 79 27.77 -12.48 -2.21
C ARG A 79 27.45 -11.06 -1.73
N GLY A 80 27.00 -10.94 -0.48
CA GLY A 80 26.89 -9.67 0.23
C GLY A 80 25.52 -8.99 0.14
N ILE A 81 24.54 -9.58 -0.57
CA ILE A 81 23.17 -9.09 -0.58
C ILE A 81 22.33 -10.00 0.33
N PRO A 82 21.70 -9.48 1.40
CA PRO A 82 20.81 -10.27 2.22
C PRO A 82 19.55 -10.61 1.42
N ASP A 83 19.22 -11.88 1.37
CA ASP A 83 17.92 -12.31 0.84
C ASP A 83 16.81 -11.78 1.75
N ILE A 84 15.88 -11.02 1.16
CA ILE A 84 14.72 -10.52 1.89
C ILE A 84 13.70 -11.67 1.98
N SER A 85 13.69 -12.37 3.11
CA SER A 85 12.63 -13.30 3.48
C SER A 85 11.49 -12.54 4.15
N ILE A 86 10.25 -12.87 3.79
CA ILE A 86 9.08 -12.41 4.55
C ILE A 86 9.08 -13.20 5.86
N ASN A 87 9.51 -12.58 6.96
CA ASN A 87 9.61 -13.25 8.26
C ASN A 87 8.25 -13.84 8.65
N GLU A 88 8.25 -15.09 9.15
CA GLU A 88 7.10 -15.64 9.85
C GLU A 88 6.77 -14.76 11.06
N ALA A 89 5.48 -14.50 11.29
CA ALA A 89 5.03 -13.76 12.45
C ALA A 89 5.59 -14.42 13.73
N PRO A 90 5.97 -13.64 14.76
CA PRO A 90 6.53 -14.20 15.97
C PRO A 90 5.54 -15.18 16.58
N THR A 91 5.97 -16.43 16.76
CA THR A 91 5.24 -17.41 17.56
C THR A 91 5.21 -16.90 19.00
N HIS A 92 4.11 -16.26 19.39
CA HIS A 92 3.80 -16.14 20.81
C HIS A 92 3.62 -17.55 21.35
N ALA A 93 4.63 -18.05 22.06
CA ALA A 93 4.49 -19.24 22.89
C ALA A 93 3.48 -18.91 23.99
N THR A 94 2.32 -19.54 23.94
CA THR A 94 1.39 -19.56 25.07
C THR A 94 1.93 -20.55 26.09
N GLU A 95 2.30 -20.05 27.27
CA GLU A 95 2.46 -20.84 28.50
C GLU A 95 1.11 -21.39 28.99
#